data_AF-A0A662IH67-F1
#
_entry.id   AF-A0A662IH67-F1
#
_cell.length_a   1.000
_cell.length_b   1.000
_cell.length_c   1.000
_cell.angle_alpha   90.00
_cell.angle_beta   90.00
_cell.angle_gamma   90.00
#
_symmetry.space_group_name_H-M   'P 1'
#
loop_
_entity.id
_entity.type
_entity.pdbx_description
1 polymer ?
#
loop_
_entity_poly.entity_id
_entity_poly.type
_entity_poly.pdbx_seq_one_letter_code
_entity_poly.pdbx_strand_id
1 'polypeptide(L)' 'ALGDEMVILDGIPYLLFLPHVSVDVLEKFVKRIVELFEGRLILGISDELPPPADVKRVKLVSRLLEKLGKG' A
#
# COMPACT_ATOMS: atom_id res chain seq x y z
N ALA A 1 1.57 -0.36 27.52
CA ALA A 1 1.84 -1.18 26.32
C ALA A 1 1.93 -0.23 25.14
N LEU A 2 2.95 -0.31 24.30
CA LEU A 2 3.24 0.69 23.25
C LEU A 2 2.32 0.57 22.02
N GLY A 3 1.53 -0.50 21.92
CA GLY A 3 0.82 -0.88 20.70
C GLY A 3 -0.37 0.01 20.32
N ASP A 4 -0.99 0.69 21.29
CA ASP A 4 -2.18 1.52 21.04
C ASP A 4 -1.82 2.93 20.56
N GLU A 5 -0.57 3.36 20.74
CA GLU A 5 -0.04 4.66 20.30
C GLU A 5 0.83 4.56 19.04
N MET A 6 1.05 3.34 18.53
CA MET A 6 1.97 3.12 17.42
C MET A 6 1.27 3.28 16.06
N VAL A 7 1.76 4.22 15.26
CA VAL A 7 1.40 4.38 13.84
C VAL A 7 2.38 3.60 12.98
N ILE A 8 1.86 2.82 12.03
CA ILE A 8 2.68 2.16 11.02
C ILE A 8 2.92 3.14 9.88
N LEU A 9 4.20 3.37 9.57
CA LEU A 9 4.65 4.16 8.43
C LEU A 9 5.17 3.21 7.35
N ASP A 10 4.70 3.45 6.13
CA ASP A 10 5.03 2.67 4.93
C ASP A 10 4.63 1.20 5.02
N GLY A 11 4.84 0.48 3.91
CA GLY A 11 4.69 -0.97 3.94
C GLY A 11 4.48 -1.66 2.61
N ILE A 12 4.33 -0.94 1.49
CA ILE A 12 4.21 -1.61 0.19
C ILE A 12 5.62 -1.91 -0.36
N PRO A 13 5.98 -3.19 -0.58
CA PRO A 13 7.25 -3.53 -1.23
C PRO A 13 7.30 -3.03 -2.67
N TYR A 14 8.43 -2.46 -3.10
CA TYR A 14 8.55 -1.91 -4.46
C TYR A 14 8.28 -2.95 -5.56
N LEU A 15 8.53 -4.24 -5.28
CA LEU A 15 8.34 -5.36 -6.21
C LEU A 15 6.90 -5.38 -6.76
N LEU A 16 5.92 -4.97 -5.96
CA LEU A 16 4.51 -4.94 -6.37
C LEU A 16 4.21 -3.90 -7.46
N PHE A 17 5.14 -2.96 -7.69
CA PHE A 17 5.04 -1.96 -8.74
C PHE A 17 5.70 -2.40 -10.06
N LEU A 18 6.38 -3.55 -10.10
CA LEU A 18 7.02 -4.05 -11.32
C LEU A 18 5.97 -4.59 -12.32
N PRO A 19 6.14 -4.34 -13.63
CA PRO A 19 5.13 -4.61 -14.65
C PRO A 19 4.79 -6.09 -14.80
N HIS A 20 5.73 -6.99 -14.49
CA HIS A 20 5.55 -8.44 -14.58
C HIS A 20 4.83 -9.05 -13.36
N VAL A 21 4.69 -8.32 -12.25
CA VAL A 21 3.93 -8.77 -11.09
C VAL A 21 2.44 -8.56 -11.36
N SER A 22 1.57 -9.53 -11.06
CA SER A 22 0.13 -9.35 -11.26
C SER A 22 -0.41 -8.19 -10.41
N VAL A 23 -1.26 -7.36 -11.01
CA VAL A 23 -1.94 -6.24 -10.34
C VAL A 23 -2.78 -6.73 -9.16
N ASP A 24 -3.39 -7.92 -9.26
CA ASP A 24 -4.18 -8.50 -8.18
C ASP A 24 -3.38 -8.73 -6.89
N VAL A 25 -2.07 -8.99 -7.01
CA VAL A 25 -1.20 -9.16 -5.84
C VAL A 25 -1.04 -7.83 -5.10
N LEU A 26 -0.87 -6.73 -5.84
CA LEU A 26 -0.85 -5.39 -5.27
C LEU A 26 -2.19 -5.04 -4.60
N GLU A 27 -3.31 -5.31 -5.26
CA GLU A 27 -4.62 -5.00 -4.69
C GLU A 27 -4.89 -5.78 -3.39
N LYS A 28 -4.58 -7.08 -3.37
CA LYS A 28 -4.75 -7.93 -2.19
C LYS A 28 -3.85 -7.47 -1.05
N PHE A 29 -2.60 -7.11 -1.35
CA PHE A 29 -1.67 -6.59 -0.36
C PHE A 29 -2.19 -5.29 0.27
N VAL A 30 -2.59 -4.31 -0.56
CA VAL A 30 -3.11 -3.02 -0.10
C VAL A 30 -4.35 -3.20 0.76
N LYS A 31 -5.32 -4.03 0.34
CA LYS A 31 -6.51 -4.31 1.13
C LYS A 31 -6.15 -4.91 2.49
N ARG A 32 -5.24 -5.88 2.52
CA ARG A 32 -4.85 -6.58 3.74
C ARG A 32 -4.10 -5.67 4.72
N ILE A 33 -3.16 -4.86 4.26
CA ILE A 33 -2.39 -3.98 5.15
C ILE A 33 -3.27 -2.87 5.75
N VAL A 34 -4.20 -2.33 4.95
CA VAL A 34 -5.17 -1.32 5.42
C VAL A 34 -6.09 -1.92 6.49
N GLU A 35 -6.61 -3.13 6.29
CA GLU A 35 -7.44 -3.85 7.28
C GLU A 35 -6.68 -4.12 8.58
N LEU A 36 -5.41 -4.53 8.50
CA LEU A 36 -4.60 -4.86 9.68
C LEU A 36 -4.27 -3.64 10.55
N PHE A 37 -4.16 -2.46 9.95
CA PHE A 37 -3.67 -1.25 10.59
C PHE A 37 -4.66 -0.08 10.48
N GLU A 38 -5.96 -0.39 10.42
CA GLU A 38 -7.03 0.60 10.31
C GLU A 38 -6.89 1.71 11.36
N GLY A 39 -7.04 2.97 10.92
CA GLY A 39 -6.90 4.16 11.76
C GLY A 39 -5.47 4.50 12.21
N ARG A 40 -4.46 3.66 11.90
CA ARG A 40 -3.07 3.80 12.37
C ARG A 40 -2.04 3.55 11.28
N LEU A 41 -2.40 3.76 10.02
CA LEU A 41 -1.53 3.49 8.87
C LEU A 41 -1.31 4.76 8.04
N ILE A 42 -0.03 5.14 7.88
CA ILE A 42 0.42 6.05 6.83
C ILE A 42 1.06 5.18 5.75
N LEU A 43 0.31 4.85 4.70
CA LEU A 43 0.76 3.91 3.68
C LEU A 43 1.57 4.60 2.57
N GLY A 44 2.78 4.12 2.37
CA GLY A 44 3.64 4.47 1.24
C GLY A 44 4.46 3.27 0.76
N ILE A 45 5.34 3.54 -0.19
CA ILE A 45 6.25 2.56 -0.76
C ILE A 45 7.46 2.48 0.16
N SER A 46 7.76 1.28 0.67
CA SER A 46 8.83 1.10 1.67
C SER A 46 10.22 1.44 1.16
N ASP A 47 10.40 1.45 -0.16
CA ASP A 47 11.66 1.73 -0.85
C ASP A 47 11.45 2.84 -1.88
N GLU A 48 12.52 3.22 -2.57
CA GLU A 48 12.41 4.04 -3.77
C GLU A 48 11.72 3.27 -4.92
N LEU A 49 10.86 3.97 -5.66
CA LEU A 49 10.19 3.40 -6.82
C LEU A 49 11.24 3.14 -7.92
N PRO A 50 11.47 1.89 -8.38
CA PRO A 50 12.54 1.61 -9.32
C PRO A 50 12.18 2.09 -10.74
N PRO A 51 13.17 2.37 -11.61
CA PRO A 51 12.92 2.81 -12.99
C PRO A 51 11.93 1.96 -13.81
N PRO A 52 11.92 0.61 -13.73
CA PRO A 52 10.94 -0.20 -14.45
C PRO A 52 9.53 -0.18 -13.87
N ALA A 53 9.27 0.50 -12.75
CA ALA A 53 7.96 0.49 -12.12
C ALA A 53 6.85 1.07 -13.01
N ASP A 54 5.67 0.48 -12.92
CA ASP A 54 4.48 1.02 -13.56
C ASP A 54 3.82 2.09 -12.67
N VAL A 55 4.02 3.36 -13.01
CA VAL A 55 3.45 4.52 -12.30
C VAL A 55 1.92 4.46 -12.23
N LYS A 56 1.23 3.75 -13.13
CA LYS A 56 -0.23 3.58 -13.07
C LYS A 56 -0.65 2.81 -11.80
N ARG A 57 0.22 1.95 -11.27
CA ARG A 57 0.00 1.21 -10.03
C ARG A 57 0.03 2.12 -8.80
N VAL A 58 0.87 3.15 -8.80
CA VAL A 58 0.83 4.19 -7.74
C VAL A 58 -0.55 4.87 -7.71
N LYS A 59 -1.07 5.26 -8.88
CA LYS A 59 -2.42 5.82 -8.99
C LYS A 59 -3.51 4.82 -8.61
N LEU A 60 -3.30 3.52 -8.84
CA LEU A 60 -4.22 2.47 -8.43
C LEU A 60 -4.30 2.38 -6.90
N VAL A 61 -3.17 2.43 -6.20
CA VAL A 61 -3.14 2.43 -4.73
C VAL A 61 -3.97 3.59 -4.19
N SER A 62 -3.78 4.82 -4.68
CA SER A 62 -4.58 5.98 -4.26
C SER A 62 -6.09 5.74 -4.44
N ARG A 63 -6.50 5.22 -5.60
CA ARG A 63 -7.93 4.89 -5.86
C ARG A 63 -8.47 3.78 -4.96
N LEU A 64 -7.65 2.80 -4.58
CA LEU A 64 -8.04 1.76 -3.64
C LEU A 64 -8.27 2.35 -2.25
N LEU A 65 -7.34 3.19 -1.78
CA LEU A 65 -7.47 3.86 -0.48
C LEU A 65 -8.70 4.77 -0.42
N GLU A 66 -9.00 5.52 -1.47
CA GLU A 66 -10.23 6.32 -1.56
C GLU A 66 -11.51 5.48 -1.47
N LYS A 67 -11.50 4.24 -1.97
CA LYS A 67 -12.64 3.33 -1.88
C LYS A 67 -12.76 2.69 -0.50
N LEU A 68 -11.63 2.39 0.14
CA LEU A 68 -11.58 1.76 1.45
C LEU A 68 -11.84 2.76 2.58
N GLY A 69 -11.36 4.00 2.46
CA GLY A 69 -11.52 5.08 3.45
C GLY A 69 -12.86 5.82 3.40
N LYS A 70 -13.84 5.35 2.61
CA LYS A 70 -15.22 5.87 2.59
C LYS A 70 -16.13 5.13 3.59
N GLY A 71 -15.57 4.63 4.69
CA GLY A 71 -16.30 4.08 5.84
C GLY A 71 -16.54 5.13 6.90
#